data_AF-A0AAD7LLE4-F1
#
_entry.id   AF-A0AAD7LLE4-F1
#
_cell.length_a   1.000
_cell.length_b   1.000
_cell.length_c   1.000
_cell.angle_alpha   90.00
_cell.angle_beta   90.00
_cell.angle_gamma   90.00
#
_symmetry.space_group_name_H-M   'P 1'
#
loop_
_entity.id
_entity.type
_entity.pdbx_description
1 polymer ?
#
loop_
_entity_poly.entity_id
_entity_poly.type
_entity_poly.pdbx_seq_one_letter_code
_entity_poly.pdbx_strand_id
1 'polypeptide(L)'
;MEVAARLLRIVKESLESGMYALGDMVLSGNSARMKLDGYQGLCDIYLDHRAGKLLKCLALLSGWKHYLDSMVCLLEDPMEQYLSYKHDRNDNGDEKEHALEEFLMQRFCHILRPNLKNCMETLHTHLPTSSISLQIVKNMFRALNLLKTLEDSLKREGSIAFTKLSLNRVACIQILNCLSGSFSVPNITDKYAIQTFCLKNACLVFCTATSAAKLFKEGMSSMEYLVIDEAAQLKECESTIPLQLPGLRHVVLIGDERQLSAVVKSLISDKVGFGRSLFERLVLLGHKKHLLNVQYRMHPSISAFPNREFYDEKISDAPSVRQRSHEKFFLEGNMFSSYSFINVAQGKEDCGRGHSLRNMVDFIRSISVDGFQGGEEDIVIISTVRCNGIGKVGFLSNRQRTNVSLTRARYCL
;
A
#
# COMPACT_ATOMS: atom_id res chain seq x y z
N MET A 1 5.21 -5.90 0.10
CA MET A 1 3.95 -5.13 0.09
C MET A 1 3.08 -5.41 1.30
N GLU A 2 3.01 -6.65 1.76
CA GLU A 2 2.26 -7.01 2.97
C GLU A 2 2.68 -6.22 4.22
N VAL A 3 3.98 -6.01 4.45
CA VAL A 3 4.48 -5.16 5.55
C VAL A 3 3.90 -3.74 5.48
N ALA A 4 3.90 -3.12 4.29
CA ALA A 4 3.34 -1.78 4.09
C ALA A 4 1.82 -1.77 4.37
N ALA A 5 1.09 -2.78 3.91
CA ALA A 5 -0.36 -2.90 4.14
C ALA A 5 -0.70 -3.12 5.63
N ARG A 6 0.04 -3.99 6.32
CA ARG A 6 -0.14 -4.24 7.75
C ARG A 6 0.18 -3.00 8.58
N LEU A 7 1.29 -2.32 8.29
CA LEU A 7 1.65 -1.09 8.99
C LEU A 7 0.64 0.03 8.72
N LEU A 8 0.17 0.18 7.48
CA LEU A 8 -0.90 1.11 7.16
C LEU A 8 -2.18 0.81 7.95
N ARG A 9 -2.55 -0.45 8.11
CA ARG A 9 -3.71 -0.85 8.91
C ARG A 9 -3.55 -0.47 10.38
N ILE A 10 -2.39 -0.76 10.98
CA ILE A 10 -2.08 -0.40 12.37
C ILE A 10 -2.16 1.12 12.56
N VAL A 11 -1.58 1.89 11.62
CA VAL A 11 -1.67 3.35 11.65
C VAL A 11 -3.12 3.81 11.55
N LYS A 12 -3.91 3.29 10.61
CA LYS A 12 -5.34 3.62 10.47
C LYS A 12 -6.15 3.30 11.73
N GLU A 13 -5.87 2.18 12.41
CA GLU A 13 -6.52 1.80 13.67
C GLU A 13 -6.15 2.72 14.83
N SER A 14 -4.94 3.30 14.82
CA SER A 14 -4.47 4.23 15.86
C SER A 14 -4.97 5.67 15.72
N LEU A 15 -5.52 6.04 14.56
CA LEU A 15 -5.87 7.42 14.26
C LEU A 15 -7.28 7.77 14.77
N GLU A 16 -7.34 8.56 15.84
CA GLU A 16 -8.60 9.05 16.43
C GLU A 16 -9.44 9.91 15.47
N SER A 17 -8.80 10.54 14.45
CA SER A 17 -9.43 11.51 13.55
C SER A 17 -9.49 11.07 12.07
N GLY A 18 -9.60 9.77 11.80
CA GLY A 18 -9.70 9.26 10.42
C GLY A 18 -8.34 9.20 9.70
N MET A 19 -8.28 9.59 8.42
CA MET A 19 -7.09 9.45 7.56
C MET A 19 -5.97 10.49 7.80
N TYR A 20 -6.05 11.26 8.89
CA TYR A 20 -5.02 12.24 9.27
C TYR A 20 -3.66 11.54 9.46
N ALA A 21 -2.55 12.20 9.11
CA ALA A 21 -1.18 11.65 9.17
C ALA A 21 -0.79 10.61 8.11
N LEU A 22 -1.69 10.16 7.23
CA LEU A 22 -1.29 9.33 6.08
C LEU A 22 -0.32 10.06 5.13
N GLY A 23 -0.35 11.39 5.12
CA GLY A 23 0.62 12.22 4.39
C GLY A 23 2.08 11.99 4.78
N ASP A 24 2.36 11.51 5.99
CA ASP A 24 3.73 11.24 6.47
C ASP A 24 4.28 9.91 5.94
N MET A 25 3.42 9.05 5.41
CA MET A 25 3.79 7.76 4.82
C MET A 25 3.85 7.87 3.31
N VAL A 26 4.91 7.41 2.67
CA VAL A 26 5.02 7.38 1.20
C VAL A 26 5.38 5.97 0.72
N LEU A 27 4.68 5.53 -0.32
CA LEU A 27 4.98 4.33 -1.08
C LEU A 27 5.47 4.75 -2.47
N SER A 28 6.75 4.46 -2.76
CA SER A 28 7.40 4.78 -4.03
C SER A 28 7.85 3.52 -4.75
N GLY A 29 7.61 3.44 -6.06
CA GLY A 29 8.01 2.29 -6.87
C GLY A 29 7.15 2.12 -8.10
N ASN A 30 7.29 0.97 -8.76
CA ASN A 30 6.51 0.66 -9.95
C ASN A 30 5.22 -0.07 -9.55
N SER A 31 4.07 0.55 -9.82
CA SER A 31 2.74 0.03 -9.47
C SER A 31 2.49 -1.40 -9.97
N ALA A 32 2.85 -1.71 -11.21
CA ALA A 32 2.65 -3.04 -11.81
C ALA A 32 3.47 -4.12 -11.10
N ARG A 33 4.72 -3.82 -10.73
CA ARG A 33 5.57 -4.77 -9.96
C ARG A 33 5.10 -4.95 -8.53
N MET A 34 4.52 -3.91 -7.95
CA MET A 34 4.05 -3.91 -6.57
C MET A 34 2.63 -4.51 -6.42
N LYS A 35 1.92 -4.77 -7.53
CA LYS A 35 0.57 -5.35 -7.53
C LYS A 35 -0.38 -4.62 -6.56
N LEU A 36 -0.37 -3.28 -6.63
CA LEU A 36 -1.11 -2.41 -5.70
C LEU A 36 -2.61 -2.70 -5.67
N ASP A 37 -3.17 -3.17 -6.78
CA ASP A 37 -4.60 -3.49 -6.92
C ASP A 37 -5.08 -4.57 -5.93
N GLY A 38 -4.17 -5.40 -5.40
CA GLY A 38 -4.48 -6.45 -4.44
C GLY A 38 -4.59 -5.98 -2.98
N TYR A 39 -4.30 -4.71 -2.68
CA TYR A 39 -4.24 -4.21 -1.30
C TYR A 39 -5.08 -2.94 -1.12
N GLN A 40 -6.12 -3.02 -0.29
CA GLN A 40 -6.98 -1.88 0.01
C GLN A 40 -6.21 -0.77 0.74
N GLY A 41 -6.37 0.47 0.28
CA GLY A 41 -5.84 1.67 0.92
C GLY A 41 -4.38 2.01 0.64
N LEU A 42 -3.60 1.13 -0.02
CA LEU A 42 -2.21 1.47 -0.39
C LEU A 42 -2.13 2.60 -1.42
N CYS A 43 -3.18 2.81 -2.21
CA CYS A 43 -3.29 3.94 -3.14
C CYS A 43 -3.18 5.30 -2.43
N ASP A 44 -3.63 5.41 -1.18
CA ASP A 44 -3.62 6.68 -0.42
C ASP A 44 -2.18 7.15 -0.10
N ILE A 45 -1.27 6.18 0.04
CA ILE A 45 0.14 6.41 0.31
C ILE A 45 1.03 6.29 -0.94
N TYR A 46 0.48 5.86 -2.08
CA TYR A 46 1.23 5.74 -3.33
C TYR A 46 1.55 7.12 -3.92
N LEU A 47 2.85 7.38 -4.14
CA LEU A 47 3.38 8.70 -4.47
C LEU A 47 2.75 9.30 -5.73
N ASP A 48 2.61 8.53 -6.81
CA ASP A 48 2.06 9.07 -8.08
C ASP A 48 0.56 9.38 -7.97
N HIS A 49 -0.19 8.56 -7.23
CA HIS A 49 -1.61 8.76 -6.99
C HIS A 49 -1.82 10.01 -6.14
N ARG A 50 -1.08 10.11 -5.03
CA ARG A 50 -1.04 11.27 -4.14
C ARG A 50 -0.73 12.56 -4.91
N ALA A 51 0.34 12.56 -5.69
CA ALA A 51 0.74 13.74 -6.45
C ALA A 51 -0.34 14.18 -7.44
N GLY A 52 -1.03 13.23 -8.09
CA GLY A 52 -2.16 13.55 -8.97
C GLY A 52 -3.37 14.15 -8.25
N LYS A 53 -3.67 13.68 -7.04
CA LYS A 53 -4.76 14.24 -6.19
C LYS A 53 -4.42 15.64 -5.71
N LEU A 54 -3.22 15.83 -5.17
CA LEU A 54 -2.74 17.13 -4.72
C LEU A 54 -2.65 18.14 -5.87
N LEU A 55 -2.20 17.72 -7.06
CA LEU A 55 -2.12 18.63 -8.23
C LEU A 55 -3.47 19.27 -8.56
N LYS A 56 -4.56 18.48 -8.53
CA LYS A 56 -5.92 19.00 -8.75
C LYS A 56 -6.34 19.94 -7.63
N CYS A 57 -6.01 19.60 -6.38
CA CYS A 57 -6.36 20.40 -5.21
C CYS A 57 -5.57 21.71 -5.12
N LEU A 58 -4.35 21.77 -5.65
CA LEU A 58 -3.49 22.95 -5.65
C LEU A 58 -3.68 23.84 -6.90
N ALA A 59 -4.56 23.47 -7.82
CA ALA A 59 -4.82 24.22 -9.04
C ALA A 59 -5.37 25.62 -8.74
N LEU A 60 -4.84 26.64 -9.42
CA LEU A 60 -5.20 28.05 -9.17
C LEU A 60 -6.67 28.37 -9.45
N LEU A 61 -7.25 27.77 -10.49
CA LEU A 61 -8.62 28.09 -10.96
C LEU A 61 -9.66 27.01 -10.61
N SER A 62 -9.24 25.90 -10.02
CA SER A 62 -10.10 24.74 -9.80
C SER A 62 -9.67 23.88 -8.60
N GLY A 63 -8.90 24.48 -7.69
CA GLY A 63 -8.41 23.86 -6.47
C GLY A 63 -9.00 24.46 -5.20
N TRP A 64 -8.41 24.09 -4.07
CA TRP A 64 -8.79 24.47 -2.72
C TRP A 64 -9.07 25.96 -2.58
N LYS A 65 -8.11 26.80 -2.95
CA LYS A 65 -8.21 28.25 -2.76
C LYS A 65 -9.36 28.83 -3.58
N HIS A 66 -9.47 28.45 -4.84
CA HIS A 66 -10.56 28.89 -5.71
C HIS A 66 -11.94 28.51 -5.15
N TYR A 67 -12.14 27.26 -4.72
CA TYR A 67 -13.43 26.82 -4.18
C TYR A 67 -13.73 27.43 -2.82
N LEU A 68 -12.72 27.64 -1.98
CA LEU A 68 -12.89 28.27 -0.69
C LEU A 68 -13.31 29.73 -0.85
N ASP A 69 -12.57 30.49 -1.66
CA ASP A 69 -12.87 31.90 -1.92
C ASP A 69 -14.23 32.05 -2.61
N SER A 70 -14.53 31.21 -3.61
CA SER A 70 -15.84 31.20 -4.27
C SER A 70 -17.00 30.84 -3.33
N MET A 71 -16.76 29.95 -2.35
CA MET A 71 -17.76 29.61 -1.34
C MET A 71 -18.00 30.78 -0.38
N VAL A 72 -16.94 31.47 0.05
CA VAL A 72 -17.04 32.66 0.88
C VAL A 72 -17.84 33.74 0.15
N CYS A 73 -17.47 34.08 -1.09
CA CYS A 73 -18.19 35.08 -1.89
C CYS A 73 -19.68 34.74 -2.07
N LEU A 74 -20.01 33.47 -2.35
CA LEU A 74 -21.41 33.05 -2.48
C LEU A 74 -22.21 33.18 -1.18
N LEU A 75 -21.58 32.95 -0.02
CA LEU A 75 -22.25 33.03 1.27
C LEU A 75 -22.36 34.48 1.79
N GLU A 76 -21.41 35.34 1.43
CA GLU A 76 -21.40 36.76 1.79
C GLU A 76 -22.46 37.55 1.03
N ASP A 77 -22.48 37.46 -0.30
CA ASP A 77 -23.49 38.09 -1.15
C ASP A 77 -24.01 37.15 -2.26
N PRO A 78 -25.03 36.33 -1.95
CA PRO A 78 -25.62 35.43 -2.94
C PRO A 78 -26.35 36.17 -4.07
N MET A 79 -26.87 37.38 -3.80
CA MET A 79 -27.67 38.15 -4.77
C MET A 79 -26.78 38.80 -5.81
N GLU A 80 -25.65 39.39 -5.40
CA GLU A 80 -24.66 39.95 -6.33
C GLU A 80 -24.12 38.87 -7.27
N GLN A 81 -23.80 37.68 -6.74
CA GLN A 81 -23.35 36.54 -7.55
C GLN A 81 -24.40 36.09 -8.58
N TYR A 82 -25.69 36.10 -8.21
CA TYR A 82 -26.78 35.78 -9.12
C TYR A 82 -26.97 36.83 -10.22
N LEU A 83 -26.85 38.12 -9.88
CA LEU A 83 -26.95 39.21 -10.85
C LEU A 83 -25.79 39.17 -11.86
N SER A 84 -24.56 38.93 -11.40
CA SER A 84 -23.41 38.73 -12.29
C SER A 84 -23.63 37.55 -13.24
N TYR A 85 -24.14 36.43 -12.72
CA TYR A 85 -24.46 35.24 -13.52
C TYR A 85 -25.52 35.53 -14.59
N LYS A 86 -26.55 36.33 -14.27
CA LYS A 86 -27.56 36.75 -15.23
C LYS A 86 -26.98 37.61 -16.34
N HIS A 87 -26.09 38.56 -16.00
CA HIS A 87 -25.43 39.41 -16.98
C HIS A 87 -24.60 38.59 -17.97
N ASP A 88 -23.76 37.68 -17.46
CA ASP A 88 -22.89 36.83 -18.29
C ASP A 88 -23.68 35.90 -19.23
N ARG A 89 -24.89 35.48 -18.85
CA ARG A 89 -25.75 34.64 -19.71
C ARG A 89 -26.50 35.43 -20.77
N ASN A 90 -26.94 36.64 -20.46
CA ASN A 90 -27.56 37.52 -21.44
C ASN A 90 -26.59 37.86 -22.58
N ASP A 91 -25.30 38.01 -22.26
CA ASP A 91 -24.24 38.23 -23.27
C ASP A 91 -23.93 36.97 -24.12
N ASN A 92 -24.23 35.76 -23.61
CA ASN A 92 -23.98 34.49 -24.30
C ASN A 92 -25.20 33.92 -25.05
N GLY A 93 -26.34 34.62 -25.06
CA GLY A 93 -27.53 34.27 -25.85
C GLY A 93 -28.39 33.13 -25.30
N ASP A 94 -28.32 32.83 -24.00
CA ASP A 94 -29.11 31.78 -23.35
C ASP A 94 -30.49 32.31 -22.86
N GLU A 95 -31.59 31.90 -23.49
CA GLU A 95 -32.95 32.42 -23.22
C GLU A 95 -33.63 31.85 -21.94
N LYS A 96 -33.01 30.91 -21.22
CA LYS A 96 -33.59 30.32 -20.00
C LYS A 96 -33.23 31.14 -18.75
N GLU A 97 -34.19 31.91 -18.24
CA GLU A 97 -34.08 32.51 -16.91
C GLU A 97 -34.16 31.43 -15.82
N HIS A 98 -33.02 31.14 -15.19
CA HIS A 98 -33.01 30.31 -13.97
C HIS A 98 -33.47 31.14 -12.76
N ALA A 99 -34.38 30.59 -11.97
CA ALA A 99 -34.75 31.18 -10.68
C ALA A 99 -33.53 31.21 -9.74
N LEU A 100 -33.46 32.19 -8.83
CA LEU A 100 -32.38 32.32 -7.84
C LEU A 100 -32.13 30.98 -7.10
N GLU A 101 -33.20 30.28 -6.76
CA GLU A 101 -33.12 28.97 -6.10
C GLU A 101 -32.40 27.92 -6.94
N GLU A 102 -32.67 27.86 -8.24
CA GLU A 102 -32.01 26.93 -9.16
C GLU A 102 -30.51 27.26 -9.31
N PHE A 103 -30.18 28.55 -9.41
CA PHE A 103 -28.80 29.02 -9.39
C PHE A 103 -28.07 28.60 -8.10
N LEU A 104 -28.68 28.84 -6.93
CA LEU A 104 -28.09 28.46 -5.65
C LEU A 104 -27.92 26.94 -5.54
N MET A 105 -28.93 26.16 -5.93
CA MET A 105 -28.83 24.71 -5.94
C MET A 105 -27.71 24.22 -6.86
N GLN A 106 -27.56 24.78 -8.05
CA GLN A 106 -26.50 24.42 -8.98
C GLN A 106 -25.12 24.82 -8.45
N ARG A 107 -24.95 26.09 -8.05
CA ARG A 107 -23.65 26.62 -7.63
C ARG A 107 -23.19 26.08 -6.28
N PHE A 108 -24.04 26.09 -5.26
CA PHE A 108 -23.70 25.63 -3.92
C PHE A 108 -23.64 24.11 -3.83
N CYS A 109 -24.75 23.41 -4.13
CA CYS A 109 -24.89 21.97 -3.86
C CYS A 109 -24.14 21.10 -4.88
N HIS A 110 -24.10 21.48 -6.16
CA HIS A 110 -23.52 20.63 -7.21
C HIS A 110 -22.06 20.97 -7.53
N ILE A 111 -21.66 22.24 -7.38
CA ILE A 111 -20.31 22.69 -7.75
C ILE A 111 -19.46 22.93 -6.51
N LEU A 112 -19.76 23.95 -5.70
CA LEU A 112 -18.82 24.42 -4.69
C LEU A 112 -18.67 23.46 -3.52
N ARG A 113 -19.77 23.01 -2.89
CA ARG A 113 -19.70 22.14 -1.71
C ARG A 113 -19.03 20.79 -2.00
N PRO A 114 -19.39 20.03 -3.06
CA PRO A 114 -18.75 18.74 -3.33
C PRO A 114 -17.26 18.87 -3.65
N ASN A 115 -16.89 19.89 -4.42
CA ASN A 115 -15.49 20.14 -4.76
C ASN A 115 -14.67 20.61 -3.55
N LEU A 116 -15.22 21.49 -2.71
CA LEU A 116 -14.57 21.92 -1.48
C LEU A 116 -14.40 20.76 -0.50
N LYS A 117 -15.42 19.90 -0.36
CA LYS A 117 -15.34 18.65 0.40
C LYS A 117 -14.22 17.75 -0.09
N ASN A 118 -14.17 17.48 -1.40
CA ASN A 118 -13.13 16.64 -1.99
C ASN A 118 -11.72 17.27 -1.80
N CYS A 119 -11.61 18.61 -1.85
CA CYS A 119 -10.35 19.30 -1.55
C CYS A 119 -9.93 19.12 -0.09
N MET A 120 -10.83 19.35 0.88
CA MET A 120 -10.55 19.15 2.30
C MET A 120 -10.18 17.69 2.60
N GLU A 121 -10.88 16.73 2.00
CA GLU A 121 -10.58 15.30 2.11
C GLU A 121 -9.19 14.96 1.56
N THR A 122 -8.87 15.50 0.39
CA THR A 122 -7.55 15.36 -0.24
C THR A 122 -6.45 15.95 0.63
N LEU A 123 -6.64 17.17 1.16
CA LEU A 123 -5.60 17.88 1.92
C LEU A 123 -5.28 17.17 3.23
N HIS A 124 -6.29 16.81 4.04
CA HIS A 124 -6.01 16.17 5.32
C HIS A 124 -5.51 14.71 5.20
N THR A 125 -5.79 14.04 4.09
CA THR A 125 -5.31 12.68 3.81
C THR A 125 -3.88 12.68 3.26
N HIS A 126 -3.57 13.62 2.36
CA HIS A 126 -2.36 13.54 1.54
C HIS A 126 -1.27 14.55 1.90
N LEU A 127 -1.59 15.64 2.62
CA LEU A 127 -0.55 16.52 3.13
C LEU A 127 0.10 15.94 4.39
N PRO A 128 1.42 16.08 4.53
CA PRO A 128 2.14 15.66 5.73
C PRO A 128 1.73 16.50 6.94
N THR A 129 1.83 15.94 8.13
CA THR A 129 1.49 16.63 9.39
C THR A 129 2.39 17.83 9.66
N SER A 130 3.59 17.84 9.08
CA SER A 130 4.48 19.01 9.05
C SER A 130 3.87 20.22 8.32
N SER A 131 2.92 20.00 7.41
CA SER A 131 2.29 21.04 6.59
C SER A 131 0.84 21.34 7.00
N ILE A 132 0.13 20.38 7.63
CA ILE A 132 -1.25 20.58 8.08
C ILE A 132 -1.44 20.13 9.54
N SER A 133 -1.76 21.09 10.40
CA SER A 133 -1.98 20.82 11.82
C SER A 133 -3.34 20.16 12.07
N LEU A 134 -3.43 19.40 13.15
CA LEU A 134 -4.68 18.76 13.58
C LEU A 134 -5.80 19.78 13.81
N GLN A 135 -5.46 20.99 14.26
CA GLN A 135 -6.44 22.05 14.49
C GLN A 135 -7.06 22.55 13.19
N ILE A 136 -6.27 22.67 12.11
CA ILE A 136 -6.78 23.03 10.77
C ILE A 136 -7.73 21.94 10.27
N VAL A 137 -7.35 20.66 10.44
CA VAL A 137 -8.20 19.53 10.04
C VAL A 137 -9.52 19.50 10.82
N LYS A 138 -9.49 19.75 12.14
CA LYS A 138 -10.70 19.90 12.96
C LYS A 138 -11.59 21.04 12.45
N ASN A 139 -11.00 22.15 12.04
CA ASN A 139 -11.74 23.28 11.45
C ASN A 139 -12.34 22.93 10.07
N MET A 140 -11.64 22.16 9.24
CA MET A 140 -12.18 21.64 7.97
C MET A 140 -13.43 20.78 8.21
N PHE A 141 -13.40 19.84 9.16
CA PHE A 141 -14.57 19.03 9.48
C PHE A 141 -15.74 19.85 10.03
N ARG A 142 -15.46 20.84 10.89
CA ARG A 142 -16.48 21.78 11.36
C ARG A 142 -17.12 22.57 10.20
N ALA A 143 -16.31 23.06 9.26
CA ALA A 143 -16.80 23.77 8.08
C ALA A 143 -17.69 22.87 7.20
N LEU A 144 -17.28 21.62 6.95
CA LEU A 144 -18.08 20.66 6.18
C LEU A 144 -19.42 20.33 6.84
N ASN A 145 -19.45 20.21 8.17
CA ASN A 145 -20.70 19.98 8.90
C ASN A 145 -21.64 21.18 8.80
N LEU A 146 -21.14 22.40 8.97
CA LEU A 146 -21.96 23.61 8.83
C LEU A 146 -22.48 23.79 7.40
N LEU A 147 -21.64 23.56 6.39
CA LEU A 147 -22.05 23.57 4.97
C LEU A 147 -23.11 22.52 4.67
N LYS A 148 -23.02 21.34 5.32
CA LYS A 148 -24.06 20.31 5.22
C LYS A 148 -25.38 20.77 5.80
N THR A 149 -25.38 21.37 6.98
CA THR A 149 -26.58 21.93 7.59
C THR A 149 -27.21 23.02 6.72
N LEU A 150 -26.40 23.87 6.08
CA LEU A 150 -26.89 24.87 5.13
C LEU A 150 -27.54 24.24 3.89
N GLU A 151 -26.96 23.18 3.33
CA GLU A 151 -27.59 22.45 2.21
C GLU A 151 -28.94 21.85 2.61
N ASP A 152 -29.01 21.23 3.79
CA ASP A 152 -30.23 20.61 4.29
C ASP A 152 -31.32 21.65 4.58
N SER A 153 -30.94 22.89 4.92
CA SER A 153 -31.87 24.02 5.01
C SER A 153 -32.31 24.53 3.63
N LEU A 154 -31.38 24.68 2.68
CA LEU A 154 -31.72 25.11 1.30
C LEU A 154 -32.71 24.15 0.64
N LYS A 155 -32.54 22.84 0.81
CA LYS A 155 -33.45 21.83 0.27
C LYS A 155 -34.85 21.84 0.90
N ARG A 156 -34.99 22.36 2.13
CA ARG A 156 -36.27 22.41 2.85
C ARG A 156 -37.01 23.73 2.68
N GLU A 157 -36.28 24.84 2.71
CA GLU A 157 -36.83 26.19 2.80
C GLU A 157 -36.58 27.01 1.52
N GLY A 158 -35.94 26.42 0.50
CA GLY A 158 -35.61 27.08 -0.76
C GLY A 158 -34.66 28.27 -0.57
N SER A 159 -34.74 29.25 -1.46
CA SER A 159 -33.88 30.46 -1.44
C SER A 159 -33.99 31.29 -0.15
N ILE A 160 -35.06 31.12 0.65
CA ILE A 160 -35.27 31.81 1.93
C ILE A 160 -34.17 31.45 2.94
N ALA A 161 -33.59 30.25 2.84
CA ALA A 161 -32.48 29.81 3.69
C ALA A 161 -31.22 30.67 3.54
N PHE A 162 -31.03 31.28 2.37
CA PHE A 162 -29.88 32.14 2.07
C PHE A 162 -30.18 33.62 2.28
N THR A 163 -31.44 34.06 2.25
CA THR A 163 -31.79 35.49 2.46
C THR A 163 -32.01 35.83 3.93
N LYS A 164 -32.45 34.87 4.75
CA LYS A 164 -32.48 35.03 6.20
C LYS A 164 -31.06 34.85 6.75
N LEU A 165 -30.55 35.85 7.47
CA LEU A 165 -29.20 35.87 8.06
C LEU A 165 -29.11 34.80 9.17
N SER A 166 -29.04 33.53 8.77
CA SER A 166 -29.01 32.41 9.70
C SER A 166 -27.68 32.40 10.44
N LEU A 167 -27.72 32.13 11.75
CA LEU A 167 -26.52 31.99 12.59
C LEU A 167 -25.51 31.01 11.95
N ASN A 168 -26.00 29.97 11.26
CA ASN A 168 -25.21 29.00 10.54
C ASN A 168 -24.44 29.59 9.35
N ARG A 169 -25.04 30.53 8.59
CA ARG A 169 -24.36 31.21 7.47
C ARG A 169 -23.20 32.06 7.97
N VAL A 170 -23.42 32.83 9.04
CA VAL A 170 -22.37 33.65 9.67
C VAL A 170 -21.24 32.77 10.22
N ALA A 171 -21.59 31.68 10.93
CA ALA A 171 -20.60 30.74 11.45
C ALA A 171 -19.79 30.06 10.32
N CYS A 172 -20.42 29.72 9.19
CA CYS A 172 -19.74 29.19 8.00
C CYS A 172 -18.72 30.18 7.45
N ILE A 173 -19.10 31.44 7.23
CA ILE A 173 -18.20 32.46 6.70
C ILE A 173 -17.00 32.65 7.64
N GLN A 174 -17.26 32.75 8.94
CA GLN A 174 -16.19 32.90 9.94
C GLN A 174 -15.18 31.75 9.90
N ILE A 175 -15.64 30.49 9.83
CA ILE A 175 -14.72 29.36 9.80
C ILE A 175 -13.99 29.22 8.46
N LEU A 176 -14.63 29.55 7.34
CA LEU A 176 -13.99 29.54 6.02
C LEU A 176 -12.93 30.64 5.90
N ASN A 177 -13.21 31.85 6.38
CA ASN A 177 -12.24 32.94 6.44
C ASN A 177 -11.09 32.61 7.40
N CYS A 178 -11.37 31.96 8.54
CA CYS A 178 -10.34 31.45 9.43
C CYS A 178 -9.45 30.41 8.72
N LEU A 179 -10.02 29.48 7.94
CA LEU A 179 -9.26 28.51 7.16
C LEU A 179 -8.41 29.18 6.08
N SER A 180 -8.95 30.17 5.37
CA SER A 180 -8.22 30.94 4.36
C SER A 180 -6.99 31.67 4.95
N GLY A 181 -7.16 32.31 6.11
CA GLY A 181 -6.11 33.08 6.76
C GLY A 181 -5.08 32.24 7.52
N SER A 182 -5.49 31.09 8.09
CA SER A 182 -4.62 30.26 8.94
C SER A 182 -3.85 29.17 8.21
N PHE A 183 -4.27 28.82 6.98
CA PHE A 183 -3.70 27.69 6.25
C PHE A 183 -3.38 28.06 4.80
N SER A 184 -2.08 28.17 4.51
CA SER A 184 -1.57 28.30 3.15
C SER A 184 -1.15 26.93 2.61
N VAL A 185 -1.72 26.54 1.48
CA VAL A 185 -1.24 25.37 0.74
C VAL A 185 0.02 25.69 -0.06
N PRO A 186 0.91 24.71 -0.31
CA PRO A 186 2.09 24.91 -1.16
C PRO A 186 1.69 25.39 -2.56
N ASN A 187 2.32 26.47 -3.05
CA ASN A 187 2.09 26.95 -4.41
C ASN A 187 2.93 26.14 -5.41
N ILE A 188 2.47 24.92 -5.71
CA ILE A 188 3.18 23.98 -6.59
C ILE A 188 2.23 23.55 -7.71
N THR A 189 2.64 23.81 -8.95
CA THR A 189 1.85 23.51 -10.16
C THR A 189 2.37 22.33 -10.95
N ASP A 190 3.56 21.83 -10.62
CA ASP A 190 4.19 20.71 -11.30
C ASP A 190 4.07 19.41 -10.48
N LYS A 191 3.72 18.31 -11.16
CA LYS A 191 3.53 17.01 -10.51
C LYS A 191 4.83 16.50 -9.88
N TYR A 192 5.98 16.70 -10.53
CA TYR A 192 7.27 16.24 -10.02
C TYR A 192 7.71 17.04 -8.79
N ALA A 193 7.45 18.35 -8.78
CA ALA A 193 7.64 19.18 -7.60
C ALA A 193 6.74 18.74 -6.42
N ILE A 194 5.49 18.32 -6.67
CA ILE A 194 4.62 17.74 -5.63
C ILE A 194 5.18 16.40 -5.11
N GLN A 195 5.68 15.53 -5.99
CA GLN A 195 6.32 14.26 -5.58
C GLN A 195 7.53 14.53 -4.67
N THR A 196 8.38 15.47 -5.07
CA THR A 196 9.54 15.92 -4.30
C THR A 196 9.13 16.49 -2.94
N PHE A 197 8.08 17.32 -2.90
CA PHE A 197 7.52 17.86 -1.67
C PHE A 197 7.03 16.75 -0.73
N CYS A 198 6.31 15.76 -1.25
CA CYS A 198 5.82 14.63 -0.45
C CYS A 198 6.96 13.80 0.13
N LEU A 199 8.00 13.52 -0.66
CA LEU A 199 9.15 12.73 -0.22
C LEU A 199 9.99 13.44 0.84
N LYS A 200 10.23 14.75 0.69
CA LYS A 200 10.98 15.55 1.67
C LYS A 200 10.31 15.63 3.04
N ASN A 201 8.99 15.54 3.08
CA ASN A 201 8.21 15.63 4.30
C ASN A 201 7.74 14.27 4.83
N ALA A 202 8.10 13.16 4.16
CA ALA A 202 7.73 11.83 4.62
C ALA A 202 8.55 11.43 5.85
N CYS A 203 7.88 10.84 6.84
CA CYS A 203 8.53 10.21 8.00
C CYS A 203 8.79 8.72 7.77
N LEU A 204 8.00 8.09 6.89
CA LEU A 204 8.09 6.67 6.59
C LEU A 204 8.00 6.44 5.09
N VAL A 205 9.00 5.78 4.51
CA VAL A 205 9.05 5.51 3.08
C VAL A 205 9.16 4.01 2.81
N PHE A 206 8.24 3.49 2.02
CA PHE A 206 8.28 2.15 1.48
C PHE A 206 8.70 2.19 0.02
N CYS A 207 9.68 1.38 -0.34
CA CYS A 207 10.13 1.25 -1.71
C CYS A 207 10.80 -0.12 -1.92
N THR A 208 11.04 -0.51 -3.18
CA THR A 208 11.93 -1.64 -3.47
C THR A 208 13.39 -1.20 -3.34
N ALA A 209 14.30 -2.12 -2.99
CA ALA A 209 15.73 -1.81 -2.85
C ALA A 209 16.30 -1.06 -4.06
N THR A 210 15.93 -1.48 -5.27
CA THR A 210 16.34 -0.83 -6.52
C THR A 210 15.75 0.57 -6.71
N SER A 211 14.51 0.80 -6.28
CA SER A 211 13.85 2.10 -6.39
C SER A 211 14.34 3.11 -5.35
N ALA A 212 15.02 2.68 -4.29
CA ALA A 212 15.65 3.57 -3.32
C ALA A 212 16.67 4.55 -3.98
N ALA A 213 17.27 4.16 -5.12
CA ALA A 213 18.12 5.05 -5.90
C ALA A 213 17.40 6.34 -6.39
N LYS A 214 16.08 6.31 -6.59
CA LYS A 214 15.30 7.49 -6.97
C LYS A 214 15.17 8.47 -5.81
N LEU A 215 15.05 7.96 -4.59
CA LEU A 215 14.95 8.77 -3.37
C LEU A 215 16.19 9.66 -3.20
N PHE A 216 17.37 9.14 -3.59
CA PHE A 216 18.61 9.91 -3.60
C PHE A 216 18.55 11.12 -4.56
N LYS A 217 18.04 10.92 -5.78
CA LYS A 217 17.95 11.98 -6.80
C LYS A 217 16.92 13.04 -6.47
N GLU A 218 15.84 12.66 -5.80
CA GLU A 218 14.70 13.53 -5.51
C GLU A 218 14.92 14.37 -4.22
N GLY A 219 16.16 14.39 -3.69
CA GLY A 219 16.55 15.27 -2.59
C GLY A 219 15.83 14.94 -1.29
N MET A 220 15.61 13.65 -1.01
CA MET A 220 14.95 13.19 0.19
C MET A 220 15.72 13.62 1.45
N SER A 221 14.98 13.87 2.52
CA SER A 221 15.49 14.13 3.86
C SER A 221 16.33 12.95 4.37
N SER A 222 17.27 13.25 5.28
CA SER A 222 18.11 12.23 5.90
C SER A 222 17.26 11.23 6.66
N MET A 223 17.47 9.94 6.41
CA MET A 223 16.79 8.85 7.12
C MET A 223 17.76 8.22 8.09
N GLU A 224 17.35 8.07 9.36
CA GLU A 224 18.21 7.49 10.39
C GLU A 224 18.15 5.96 10.43
N TYR A 225 17.01 5.39 10.00
CA TYR A 225 16.72 3.96 10.08
C TYR A 225 16.41 3.39 8.70
N LEU A 226 17.03 2.26 8.39
CA LEU A 226 16.73 1.45 7.21
C LEU A 226 16.33 0.04 7.64
N VAL A 227 15.16 -0.42 7.19
CA VAL A 227 14.73 -1.81 7.33
C VAL A 227 14.66 -2.43 5.94
N ILE A 228 15.39 -3.52 5.73
CA ILE A 228 15.33 -4.31 4.51
C ILE A 228 14.65 -5.63 4.83
N ASP A 229 13.42 -5.79 4.36
CA ASP A 229 12.70 -7.06 4.40
C ASP A 229 13.12 -7.96 3.24
N GLU A 230 13.02 -9.28 3.43
CA GLU A 230 13.50 -10.30 2.49
C GLU A 230 14.97 -10.09 2.04
N ALA A 231 15.82 -9.60 2.95
CA ALA A 231 17.21 -9.24 2.68
C ALA A 231 18.05 -10.43 2.15
N ALA A 232 17.67 -11.67 2.49
CA ALA A 232 18.32 -12.88 1.99
C ALA A 232 18.07 -13.14 0.50
N GLN A 233 17.03 -12.55 -0.09
CA GLN A 233 16.69 -12.68 -1.51
C GLN A 233 17.34 -11.62 -2.40
N LEU A 234 17.98 -10.62 -1.80
CA LEU A 234 18.67 -9.56 -2.53
C LEU A 234 20.10 -9.97 -2.85
N LYS A 235 20.59 -9.60 -4.02
CA LYS A 235 22.03 -9.61 -4.28
C LYS A 235 22.69 -8.57 -3.40
N GLU A 236 23.95 -8.80 -3.06
CA GLU A 236 24.72 -7.86 -2.27
C GLU A 236 24.71 -6.44 -2.85
N CYS A 237 24.88 -6.30 -4.17
CA CYS A 237 24.81 -5.01 -4.85
C CYS A 237 23.43 -4.33 -4.75
N GLU A 238 22.34 -5.10 -4.73
CA GLU A 238 20.98 -4.57 -4.58
C GLU A 238 20.75 -4.06 -3.15
N SER A 239 21.27 -4.75 -2.12
CA SER A 239 21.26 -4.29 -0.73
C SER A 239 22.07 -3.01 -0.53
N THR A 240 23.12 -2.79 -1.31
CA THR A 240 23.95 -1.56 -1.19
C THR A 240 23.26 -0.30 -1.67
N ILE A 241 22.23 -0.40 -2.53
CA ILE A 241 21.52 0.77 -3.06
C ILE A 241 20.86 1.59 -1.93
N PRO A 242 19.99 1.01 -1.07
CA PRO A 242 19.40 1.76 0.04
C PRO A 242 20.41 2.11 1.14
N LEU A 243 21.54 1.38 1.26
CA LEU A 243 22.60 1.71 2.22
C LEU A 243 23.33 3.02 1.91
N GLN A 244 23.19 3.55 0.69
CA GLN A 244 23.74 4.85 0.30
C GLN A 244 22.85 6.03 0.71
N LEU A 245 21.70 5.79 1.35
CA LEU A 245 20.84 6.87 1.81
C LEU A 245 21.56 7.72 2.88
N PRO A 246 21.50 9.06 2.76
CA PRO A 246 22.20 9.94 3.68
C PRO A 246 21.59 9.91 5.07
N GLY A 247 22.45 9.96 6.09
CA GLY A 247 22.04 10.06 7.50
C GLY A 247 21.72 8.74 8.20
N LEU A 248 21.89 7.59 7.53
CA LEU A 248 21.65 6.29 8.13
C LEU A 248 22.56 6.05 9.34
N ARG A 249 21.93 5.72 10.47
CA ARG A 249 22.59 5.37 11.74
C ARG A 249 22.34 3.91 12.11
N HIS A 250 21.19 3.37 11.72
CA HIS A 250 20.78 2.02 12.07
C HIS A 250 20.20 1.29 10.86
N VAL A 251 20.65 0.05 10.66
CA VAL A 251 20.18 -0.83 9.59
C VAL A 251 19.71 -2.14 10.19
N VAL A 252 18.50 -2.56 9.83
CA VAL A 252 17.92 -3.85 10.19
C VAL A 252 17.72 -4.66 8.92
N LEU A 253 18.40 -5.80 8.82
CA LEU A 253 18.23 -6.75 7.73
C LEU A 253 17.37 -7.91 8.23
N ILE A 254 16.24 -8.15 7.60
CA ILE A 254 15.31 -9.24 7.92
C ILE A 254 15.29 -10.19 6.73
N GLY A 255 15.58 -11.46 6.97
CA GLY A 255 15.61 -12.48 5.93
C GLY A 255 15.94 -13.84 6.49
N ASP A 256 15.90 -14.85 5.62
CA ASP A 256 16.18 -16.24 5.96
C ASP A 256 17.16 -16.84 4.96
N GLU A 257 18.40 -17.08 5.39
CA GLU A 257 19.44 -17.66 4.54
C GLU A 257 19.23 -19.16 4.24
N ARG A 258 18.29 -19.81 4.92
CA ARG A 258 17.86 -21.19 4.65
C ARG A 258 16.81 -21.27 3.54
N GLN A 259 16.31 -20.13 3.05
CA GLN A 259 15.41 -20.05 1.90
C GLN A 259 16.17 -19.66 0.62
N LEU A 260 15.45 -19.55 -0.49
CA LEU A 260 16.01 -19.27 -1.82
C LEU A 260 16.80 -17.95 -1.85
N SER A 261 17.98 -18.03 -2.45
CA SER A 261 18.87 -16.90 -2.74
C SER A 261 18.39 -16.10 -3.96
N ALA A 262 19.03 -14.97 -4.25
CA ALA A 262 18.69 -14.13 -5.39
C ALA A 262 18.84 -14.85 -6.74
N VAL A 263 17.89 -14.64 -7.65
CA VAL A 263 17.94 -15.28 -8.98
C VAL A 263 19.06 -14.69 -9.84
N VAL A 264 19.95 -15.58 -10.32
CA VAL A 264 21.05 -15.27 -11.23
C VAL A 264 20.87 -16.02 -12.54
N LYS A 265 20.77 -15.30 -13.66
CA LYS A 265 20.58 -15.91 -15.00
C LYS A 265 21.86 -16.55 -15.55
N SER A 266 23.01 -15.95 -15.26
CA SER A 266 24.30 -16.42 -15.75
C SER A 266 24.81 -17.56 -14.88
N LEU A 267 24.99 -18.75 -15.48
CA LEU A 267 25.56 -19.90 -14.79
C LEU A 267 26.99 -19.64 -14.28
N ILE A 268 27.75 -18.80 -14.98
CA ILE A 268 29.12 -18.44 -14.56
C ILE A 268 29.05 -17.59 -13.29
N SER A 269 28.14 -16.61 -13.26
CA SER A 269 27.93 -15.73 -12.11
C SER A 269 27.37 -16.49 -10.90
N ASP A 270 26.48 -17.44 -11.14
CA ASP A 270 25.93 -18.32 -10.10
C ASP A 270 27.03 -19.18 -9.45
N LYS A 271 27.90 -19.80 -10.26
CA LYS A 271 29.04 -20.60 -9.78
C LYS A 271 30.02 -19.83 -8.89
N VAL A 272 30.17 -18.52 -9.11
CA VAL A 272 31.04 -17.67 -8.27
C VAL A 272 30.30 -17.00 -7.11
N GLY A 273 29.05 -17.38 -6.85
CA GLY A 273 28.27 -16.91 -5.70
C GLY A 273 27.72 -15.49 -5.84
N PHE A 274 27.49 -15.00 -7.07
CA PHE A 274 26.92 -13.66 -7.30
C PHE A 274 25.50 -13.49 -6.71
N GLY A 275 24.78 -14.59 -6.54
CA GLY A 275 23.44 -14.61 -5.92
C GLY A 275 23.45 -14.48 -4.39
N ARG A 276 24.63 -14.56 -3.75
CA ARG A 276 24.76 -14.43 -2.31
C ARG A 276 24.31 -13.05 -1.85
N SER A 277 23.49 -13.02 -0.80
CA SER A 277 23.02 -11.79 -0.20
C SER A 277 24.03 -11.17 0.77
N LEU A 278 23.89 -9.86 1.01
CA LEU A 278 24.62 -9.20 2.09
C LEU A 278 24.30 -9.84 3.45
N PHE A 279 23.03 -10.21 3.67
CA PHE A 279 22.57 -10.88 4.88
C PHE A 279 23.32 -12.20 5.11
N GLU A 280 23.34 -13.08 4.11
CA GLU A 280 24.06 -14.36 4.17
C GLU A 280 25.56 -14.16 4.39
N ARG A 281 26.19 -13.19 3.71
CA ARG A 281 27.60 -12.89 3.91
C ARG A 281 27.90 -12.46 5.36
N LEU A 282 27.07 -11.62 5.97
CA LEU A 282 27.26 -11.21 7.36
C LEU A 282 27.10 -12.39 8.33
N VAL A 283 26.16 -13.29 8.06
CA VAL A 283 25.99 -14.53 8.85
C VAL A 283 27.25 -15.41 8.75
N LEU A 284 27.80 -15.61 7.55
CA LEU A 284 29.03 -16.38 7.33
C LEU A 284 30.25 -15.76 8.02
N LEU A 285 30.30 -14.43 8.13
CA LEU A 285 31.35 -13.70 8.86
C LEU A 285 31.18 -13.76 10.39
N GLY A 286 30.14 -14.43 10.90
CA GLY A 286 29.91 -14.61 12.33
C GLY A 286 29.22 -13.43 13.00
N HIS A 287 28.60 -12.51 12.25
CA HIS A 287 27.77 -11.47 12.86
C HIS A 287 26.59 -12.11 13.60
N LYS A 288 26.35 -11.63 14.82
CA LYS A 288 25.21 -12.09 15.64
C LYS A 288 23.91 -11.77 14.91
N LYS A 289 23.04 -12.77 14.80
CA LYS A 289 21.68 -12.63 14.28
C LYS A 289 20.67 -12.98 15.37
N HIS A 290 19.49 -12.37 15.27
CA HIS A 290 18.36 -12.70 16.13
C HIS A 290 17.44 -13.67 15.39
N LEU A 291 17.24 -14.86 15.93
CA LEU A 291 16.32 -15.86 15.36
C LEU A 291 14.92 -15.65 15.94
N LEU A 292 13.95 -15.37 15.07
CA LEU A 292 12.54 -15.46 15.42
C LEU A 292 12.17 -16.95 15.51
N ASN A 293 11.96 -17.44 16.72
CA ASN A 293 11.90 -18.86 17.03
C ASN A 293 10.48 -19.41 17.23
N VAL A 294 9.45 -18.65 16.85
CA VAL A 294 8.04 -19.08 16.94
C VAL A 294 7.39 -18.96 15.58
N GLN A 295 6.79 -20.05 15.08
CA GLN A 295 6.04 -20.07 13.82
C GLN A 295 4.52 -20.07 14.10
N TYR A 296 3.78 -19.28 13.32
CA TYR A 296 2.34 -19.04 13.50
C TYR A 296 1.49 -19.52 12.31
N ARG A 297 2.09 -20.25 11.36
CA ARG A 297 1.48 -20.55 10.05
C ARG A 297 1.08 -22.01 9.91
N MET A 298 2.06 -22.89 10.05
CA MET A 298 1.97 -24.29 9.65
C MET A 298 1.38 -25.14 10.77
N HIS A 299 0.62 -26.18 10.41
CA HIS A 299 0.31 -27.26 11.34
C HIS A 299 1.61 -27.93 11.85
N PRO A 300 1.71 -28.37 13.12
CA PRO A 300 2.93 -28.97 13.68
C PRO A 300 3.50 -30.17 12.89
N SER A 301 2.64 -30.96 12.24
CA SER A 301 3.10 -32.08 11.38
C SER A 301 3.85 -31.60 10.13
N ILE A 302 3.50 -30.42 9.61
CA ILE A 302 4.15 -29.80 8.45
C ILE A 302 5.47 -29.14 8.88
N SER A 303 5.48 -28.42 10.00
CA SER A 303 6.67 -27.69 10.48
C SER A 303 7.78 -28.60 11.01
N ALA A 304 7.44 -29.81 11.46
CA ALA A 304 8.37 -30.75 12.10
C ALA A 304 9.62 -31.05 11.25
N PHE A 305 9.44 -31.42 9.98
CA PHE A 305 10.56 -31.77 9.11
C PHE A 305 11.43 -30.56 8.75
N PRO A 306 10.90 -29.41 8.27
CA PRO A 306 11.72 -28.23 8.02
C PRO A 306 12.49 -27.76 9.25
N ASN A 307 11.86 -27.77 10.42
CA ASN A 307 12.50 -27.35 11.68
C ASN A 307 13.72 -28.21 12.01
N ARG A 308 13.58 -29.53 11.91
CA ARG A 308 14.67 -30.47 12.14
C ARG A 308 15.78 -30.35 11.10
N GLU A 309 15.44 -30.26 9.83
CA GLU A 309 16.41 -30.34 8.72
C GLU A 309 17.12 -29.01 8.40
N PHE A 310 16.50 -27.86 8.69
CA PHE A 310 17.03 -26.55 8.29
C PHE A 310 17.32 -25.61 9.47
N TYR A 311 16.70 -25.84 10.63
CA TYR A 311 16.73 -24.89 11.75
C TYR A 311 17.19 -25.50 13.09
N ASP A 312 17.77 -26.71 13.07
CA ASP A 312 18.32 -27.41 14.24
C ASP A 312 17.32 -27.53 15.41
N GLU A 313 16.02 -27.70 15.10
CA GLU A 313 14.93 -27.78 16.09
C GLU A 313 14.77 -26.51 16.96
N LYS A 314 15.31 -25.37 16.50
CA LYS A 314 15.25 -24.09 17.23
C LYS A 314 13.95 -23.32 17.02
N ILE A 315 13.05 -23.78 16.15
CA ILE A 315 11.74 -23.16 15.93
C ILE A 315 10.68 -23.91 16.76
N SER A 316 9.73 -23.16 17.34
CA SER A 316 8.61 -23.69 18.10
C SER A 316 7.28 -23.28 17.45
N ASP A 317 6.25 -24.11 17.62
CA ASP A 317 4.91 -23.80 17.11
C ASP A 317 4.10 -22.97 18.11
N ALA A 318 3.45 -21.92 17.62
CA ALA A 318 2.58 -21.08 18.43
C ALA A 318 1.36 -21.85 18.96
N PRO A 319 0.76 -21.42 20.10
CA PRO A 319 -0.48 -22.02 20.59
C PRO A 319 -1.62 -21.99 19.56
N SER A 320 -1.69 -20.97 18.72
CA SER A 320 -2.72 -20.80 17.69
C SER A 320 -2.77 -21.94 16.68
N VAL A 321 -1.63 -22.54 16.33
CA VAL A 321 -1.55 -23.63 15.34
C VAL A 321 -1.64 -25.02 15.95
N ARG A 322 -1.60 -25.11 17.29
CA ARG A 322 -1.74 -26.37 18.05
C ARG A 322 -3.19 -26.67 18.45
N GLN A 323 -4.08 -25.71 18.31
CA GLN A 323 -5.49 -25.88 18.65
C GLN A 323 -6.19 -26.72 17.58
N ARG A 324 -7.17 -27.54 18.00
CA ARG A 324 -8.02 -28.32 17.08
C ARG A 324 -8.76 -27.45 16.06
N SER A 325 -9.02 -26.18 16.37
CA SER A 325 -9.62 -25.22 15.41
C SER A 325 -8.75 -24.93 14.19
N HIS A 326 -7.43 -25.17 14.30
CA HIS A 326 -6.45 -25.05 13.22
C HIS A 326 -6.38 -26.33 12.36
N GLU A 327 -6.89 -27.46 12.84
CA GLU A 327 -7.02 -28.68 12.03
C GLU A 327 -8.16 -28.49 11.02
N LYS A 328 -7.82 -28.52 9.73
CA LYS A 328 -8.77 -28.42 8.62
C LYS A 328 -8.72 -29.70 7.80
N PHE A 329 -9.84 -30.41 7.71
CA PHE A 329 -10.00 -31.59 6.88
C PHE A 329 -10.76 -31.20 5.62
N PHE A 330 -10.05 -31.09 4.50
CA PHE A 330 -10.64 -30.71 3.21
C PHE A 330 -11.10 -31.92 2.39
N LEU A 331 -10.55 -33.10 2.66
CA LEU A 331 -10.86 -34.36 1.98
C LEU A 331 -11.05 -35.48 3.01
N GLU A 332 -11.94 -36.41 2.71
CA GLU A 332 -12.20 -37.58 3.55
C GLU A 332 -11.12 -38.65 3.37
N GLY A 333 -10.67 -39.23 4.48
CA GLY A 333 -9.73 -40.36 4.51
C GLY A 333 -8.37 -40.01 5.11
N ASN A 334 -7.76 -41.00 5.76
CA ASN A 334 -6.51 -40.83 6.51
C ASN A 334 -5.31 -40.43 5.62
N MET A 335 -5.41 -40.61 4.30
CA MET A 335 -4.37 -40.23 3.35
C MET A 335 -4.30 -38.72 3.07
N PHE A 336 -5.29 -37.94 3.52
CA PHE A 336 -5.36 -36.48 3.31
C PHE A 336 -5.23 -35.72 4.64
N SER A 337 -4.44 -36.27 5.57
CA SER A 337 -4.08 -35.57 6.81
C SER A 337 -3.23 -34.33 6.52
N SER A 338 -3.01 -33.47 7.52
CA SER A 338 -2.25 -32.22 7.39
C SER A 338 -0.87 -32.34 6.75
N TYR A 339 -0.23 -33.51 6.80
CA TYR A 339 0.99 -33.78 6.04
C TYR A 339 0.94 -35.20 5.50
N SER A 340 0.98 -35.36 4.17
CA SER A 340 0.86 -36.68 3.54
C SER A 340 1.84 -36.86 2.38
N PHE A 341 2.62 -37.95 2.40
CA PHE A 341 3.49 -38.31 1.29
C PHE A 341 2.89 -39.45 0.48
N ILE A 342 2.42 -39.16 -0.73
CA ILE A 342 1.80 -40.14 -1.63
C ILE A 342 2.87 -40.66 -2.60
N ASN A 343 3.30 -41.90 -2.39
CA ASN A 343 4.25 -42.55 -3.29
C ASN A 343 3.54 -43.04 -4.58
N VAL A 344 3.91 -42.47 -5.73
CA VAL A 344 3.38 -42.87 -7.05
C VAL A 344 4.42 -43.72 -7.78
N ALA A 345 4.36 -45.04 -7.55
CA ALA A 345 5.39 -45.99 -8.01
C ALA A 345 5.45 -46.21 -9.54
N GLN A 346 4.43 -45.78 -10.31
CA GLN A 346 4.33 -46.03 -11.77
C GLN A 346 4.22 -44.74 -12.61
N GLY A 347 4.82 -43.63 -12.14
CA GLY A 347 4.82 -42.37 -12.89
C GLY A 347 5.53 -42.49 -14.24
N LYS A 348 4.94 -41.95 -15.30
CA LYS A 348 5.58 -41.78 -16.62
C LYS A 348 6.01 -40.32 -16.78
N GLU A 349 7.28 -40.09 -17.14
CA GLU A 349 7.76 -38.76 -17.55
C GLU A 349 7.36 -38.53 -19.02
N ASP A 350 6.54 -37.52 -19.31
CA ASP A 350 6.22 -37.11 -20.68
C ASP A 350 6.84 -35.73 -21.00
N CYS A 351 7.49 -35.64 -22.16
CA CYS A 351 8.15 -34.44 -22.66
C CYS A 351 7.22 -33.76 -23.68
N GLY A 352 6.48 -32.74 -23.25
CA GLY A 352 5.76 -31.86 -24.19
C GLY A 352 6.71 -31.09 -25.13
N ARG A 353 6.17 -30.28 -26.05
CA ARG A 353 6.93 -29.45 -27.02
C ARG A 353 7.74 -28.28 -26.40
N GLY A 354 8.25 -28.45 -25.18
CA GLY A 354 9.16 -27.54 -24.49
C GLY A 354 9.90 -28.26 -23.36
N HIS A 355 10.95 -27.64 -22.80
CA HIS A 355 11.81 -28.24 -21.75
C HIS A 355 11.11 -28.52 -20.38
N SER A 356 9.79 -28.42 -20.28
CA SER A 356 9.03 -28.66 -19.05
C SER A 356 8.29 -29.99 -19.10
N LEU A 357 8.57 -30.86 -18.13
CA LEU A 357 7.81 -32.08 -17.86
C LEU A 357 6.47 -31.72 -17.21
N ARG A 358 5.38 -32.40 -17.58
CA ARG A 358 4.03 -32.17 -17.03
C ARG A 358 3.38 -33.47 -16.58
N ASN A 359 2.47 -33.35 -15.61
CA ASN A 359 1.50 -34.37 -15.25
C ASN A 359 0.11 -33.74 -15.42
N MET A 360 -0.76 -34.34 -16.24
CA MET A 360 -1.97 -33.67 -16.74
C MET A 360 -3.15 -33.76 -15.77
N VAL A 361 -3.34 -32.76 -14.91
CA VAL A 361 -4.63 -32.47 -14.24
C VAL A 361 -4.70 -30.95 -13.92
N ASP A 362 -5.21 -30.12 -14.83
CA ASP A 362 -5.19 -28.65 -14.67
C ASP A 362 -6.60 -28.05 -14.47
N PHE A 363 -7.02 -27.95 -13.20
CA PHE A 363 -7.97 -26.92 -12.69
C PHE A 363 -7.40 -26.16 -11.48
N ILE A 364 -6.11 -26.39 -11.14
CA ILE A 364 -5.44 -25.88 -9.94
C ILE A 364 -4.37 -24.88 -10.34
N ARG A 365 -4.18 -23.82 -9.53
CA ARG A 365 -3.14 -22.81 -9.71
C ARG A 365 -1.74 -23.45 -9.62
N SER A 366 -1.15 -23.79 -10.76
CA SER A 366 0.20 -24.35 -10.87
C SER A 366 1.24 -23.23 -10.95
N ILE A 367 2.14 -23.15 -9.97
CA ILE A 367 3.24 -22.17 -9.90
C ILE A 367 4.53 -22.91 -9.52
N SER A 368 5.67 -22.50 -10.08
CA SER A 368 6.97 -23.02 -9.68
C SER A 368 7.34 -22.61 -8.24
N VAL A 369 8.18 -23.40 -7.57
CA VAL A 369 8.65 -23.08 -6.21
C VAL A 369 9.26 -21.68 -6.13
N ASP A 370 10.11 -21.32 -7.11
CA ASP A 370 10.76 -20.01 -7.19
C ASP A 370 9.74 -18.85 -7.32
N GLY A 371 8.61 -19.08 -8.00
CA GLY A 371 7.54 -18.09 -8.16
C GLY A 371 6.57 -18.01 -6.97
N PHE A 372 6.67 -18.95 -6.02
CA PHE A 372 5.79 -19.05 -4.85
C PHE A 372 6.47 -18.70 -3.52
N GLN A 373 7.74 -18.26 -3.56
CA GLN A 373 8.43 -17.72 -2.39
C GLN A 373 7.73 -16.45 -1.87
N GLY A 374 7.60 -16.36 -0.54
CA GLY A 374 6.79 -15.32 0.12
C GLY A 374 5.26 -15.53 0.04
N GLY A 375 4.78 -16.43 -0.81
CA GLY A 375 3.38 -16.86 -0.84
C GLY A 375 3.05 -17.90 0.23
N GLU A 376 1.76 -18.03 0.52
CA GLU A 376 1.17 -19.06 1.37
C GLU A 376 -0.19 -19.49 0.78
N GLU A 377 -0.55 -20.76 0.91
CA GLU A 377 -1.90 -21.26 0.63
C GLU A 377 -2.36 -22.19 1.76
N ASP A 378 -3.66 -22.36 1.89
CA ASP A 378 -4.27 -23.27 2.86
C ASP A 378 -3.90 -24.74 2.60
N ILE A 379 -3.86 -25.11 1.31
CA ILE A 379 -3.50 -26.43 0.81
C ILE A 379 -2.42 -26.27 -0.25
N VAL A 380 -1.34 -27.03 -0.14
CA VAL A 380 -0.28 -27.10 -1.16
C VAL A 380 -0.10 -28.53 -1.59
N ILE A 381 -0.01 -28.78 -2.89
CA ILE A 381 0.35 -30.10 -3.43
C ILE A 381 1.70 -29.94 -4.12
N ILE A 382 2.71 -30.66 -3.63
CA ILE A 382 4.03 -30.67 -4.28
C ILE A 382 4.11 -31.87 -5.22
N SER A 383 4.22 -31.60 -6.52
CA SER A 383 4.64 -32.62 -7.48
C SER A 383 6.16 -32.67 -7.56
N THR A 384 6.74 -33.82 -7.23
CA THR A 384 8.19 -34.06 -7.38
C THR A 384 8.59 -34.29 -8.85
N VAL A 385 7.61 -34.59 -9.72
CA VAL A 385 7.67 -34.76 -11.19
C VAL A 385 8.58 -35.89 -11.69
N ARG A 386 9.73 -36.12 -11.07
CA ARG A 386 10.79 -37.02 -11.55
C ARG A 386 10.56 -38.46 -11.11
N CYS A 387 10.59 -39.38 -12.07
CA CYS A 387 10.56 -40.82 -11.87
C CYS A 387 11.49 -41.47 -12.90
N ASN A 388 12.79 -41.58 -12.56
CA ASN A 388 13.83 -42.08 -13.46
C ASN A 388 14.76 -43.07 -12.76
N GLY A 389 15.28 -44.04 -13.52
CA GLY A 389 16.18 -45.09 -13.01
C GLY A 389 17.58 -44.60 -12.60
N ILE A 390 17.90 -43.31 -12.82
CA ILE A 390 19.19 -42.69 -12.50
C ILE A 390 19.15 -42.03 -11.10
N GLY A 391 17.97 -41.95 -10.47
CA GLY A 391 17.81 -41.33 -9.13
C GLY A 391 17.94 -39.80 -9.13
N LYS A 392 17.75 -39.13 -10.28
CA LYS A 392 17.76 -37.66 -10.33
C LYS A 392 16.50 -37.08 -9.70
N VAL A 393 16.66 -36.42 -8.56
CA VAL A 393 15.57 -35.83 -7.75
C VAL A 393 15.11 -34.43 -8.18
N GLY A 394 15.70 -33.86 -9.23
CA GLY A 394 15.29 -32.56 -9.78
C GLY A 394 15.50 -31.40 -8.79
N PHE A 395 14.46 -30.59 -8.55
CA PHE A 395 14.55 -29.39 -7.70
C PHE A 395 14.85 -29.71 -6.23
N LEU A 396 14.53 -30.92 -5.77
CA LEU A 396 14.81 -31.38 -4.39
C LEU A 396 16.31 -31.51 -4.11
N SER A 397 17.17 -31.48 -5.14
CA SER A 397 18.63 -31.40 -4.94
C SER A 397 19.06 -30.07 -4.31
N ASN A 398 18.24 -29.03 -4.41
CA ASN A 398 18.51 -27.73 -3.81
C ASN A 398 17.79 -27.63 -2.46
N ARG A 399 18.55 -27.65 -1.36
CA ARG A 399 18.04 -27.57 0.01
C ARG A 399 17.15 -26.35 0.26
N GLN A 400 17.51 -25.19 -0.29
CA GLN A 400 16.73 -23.96 -0.13
C GLN A 400 15.38 -24.05 -0.85
N ARG A 401 15.34 -24.62 -2.06
CA ARG A 401 14.07 -24.88 -2.77
C ARG A 401 13.21 -25.88 -2.02
N THR A 402 13.80 -26.93 -1.46
CA THR A 402 13.07 -27.89 -0.63
C THR A 402 12.45 -27.20 0.58
N ASN A 403 13.23 -26.41 1.33
CA ASN A 403 12.73 -25.66 2.48
C ASN A 403 11.60 -24.69 2.09
N VAL A 404 11.75 -23.93 1.01
CA VAL A 404 10.69 -23.05 0.51
C VAL A 404 9.44 -23.86 0.19
N SER A 405 9.55 -24.95 -0.58
CA SER A 405 8.40 -25.76 -1.00
C SER A 405 7.60 -26.34 0.19
N LEU A 406 8.29 -26.84 1.22
CA LEU A 406 7.67 -27.47 2.39
C LEU A 406 7.04 -26.46 3.37
N THR A 407 7.33 -25.15 3.23
CA THR A 407 6.90 -24.11 4.17
C THR A 407 5.80 -23.20 3.63
N ARG A 408 5.13 -23.62 2.54
CA ARG A 408 4.08 -22.85 1.87
C ARG A 408 2.66 -23.13 2.36
N ALA A 409 2.42 -24.34 2.86
CA ALA A 409 1.11 -24.78 3.33
C ALA A 409 0.80 -24.23 4.73
N ARG A 410 -0.48 -23.89 4.99
CA ARG A 410 -0.97 -23.58 6.34
C ARG A 410 -1.54 -24.80 7.04
N TYR A 411 -2.39 -25.55 6.36
CA TYR A 411 -3.18 -26.62 6.97
C TYR A 411 -2.88 -28.01 6.39
N CYS A 412 -2.64 -28.12 5.08
CA CYS A 412 -2.42 -29.39 4.40
C CYS A 412 -1.31 -29.30 3.34
N LEU A 413 -0.36 -30.25 3.40
CA LEU A 413 0.77 -30.41 2.48
C LEU A 413 0.87 -31.82 1.90
#